data_AF-A0A5Q0EEP2-F1
#
_entry.id   AF-A0A5Q0EEP2-F1
#
_cell.length_a   1.000
_cell.length_b   1.000
_cell.length_c   1.000
_cell.angle_alpha   90.00
_cell.angle_beta   90.00
_cell.angle_gamma   90.00
#
_symmetry.space_group_name_H-M   'P 1'
#
loop_
_entity.id
_entity.type
_entity.pdbx_description
1 polymer ?
#
loop_
_entity_poly.entity_id
_entity_poly.type
_entity_poly.pdbx_seq_one_letter_code
_entity_poly.pdbx_strand_id
1 'polypeptide(L)'
;MANMLFLLILLVVTQAQATDTLHCYSIKDADAKNNCLARKRGESLPCYAIKDPDQKNSCLAAVRKEDLNCYAIKDQDAKRLCLGSLKQDSMPCYAIRNPDQKQLCLARVRGDRLPCYAIKDADLKAQCLSDRAK
;
A
#
# COMPACT_ATOMS: atom_id res chain seq x y z
N MET A 1 10.02 -3.25 41.85
CA MET A 1 10.58 -4.07 40.76
C MET A 1 9.56 -4.33 39.64
N ALA A 2 8.28 -4.64 39.95
CA ALA A 2 7.23 -4.82 38.94
C ALA A 2 6.94 -3.58 38.07
N ASN A 3 6.98 -2.37 38.65
CA ASN A 3 6.65 -1.12 37.94
C ASN A 3 7.72 -0.72 36.90
N MET A 4 8.98 -1.08 37.14
CA MET A 4 10.11 -0.81 36.24
C MET A 4 10.10 -1.77 35.05
N LEU A 5 9.67 -3.03 35.25
CA LEU A 5 9.47 -4.01 34.19
C LEU A 5 8.29 -3.62 33.27
N PHE A 6 7.23 -3.05 33.83
CA PHE A 6 6.06 -2.56 33.07
C PHE A 6 6.40 -1.35 32.19
N LEU A 7 7.22 -0.42 32.69
CA LEU A 7 7.73 0.72 31.93
C LEU A 7 8.69 0.30 30.81
N LEU A 8 9.54 -0.70 31.05
CA LEU A 8 10.42 -1.29 30.02
C LEU A 8 9.62 -1.98 28.91
N ILE A 9 8.54 -2.71 29.25
CA ILE A 9 7.65 -3.33 28.26
C ILE A 9 6.95 -2.26 27.40
N LEU A 10 6.47 -1.18 28.00
CA LEU A 10 5.88 -0.04 27.27
C LEU A 10 6.89 0.62 26.31
N LEU A 11 8.15 0.80 26.73
CA LEU A 11 9.22 1.34 25.89
C LEU A 11 9.57 0.41 24.71
N VAL A 12 9.58 -0.90 24.90
CA VAL A 12 9.91 -1.88 23.84
C VAL A 12 8.80 -1.97 22.78
N VAL A 13 7.53 -1.83 23.17
CA VAL A 13 6.38 -1.91 22.24
C VAL A 13 6.36 -0.73 21.25
N THR A 14 6.88 0.43 21.62
CA THR A 14 6.86 1.63 20.76
C THR A 14 7.85 1.60 19.58
N GLN A 15 8.89 0.77 19.62
CA GLN A 15 9.97 0.81 18.62
C GLN A 15 9.72 -0.06 17.38
N ALA A 16 8.69 -0.92 17.38
CA ALA A 16 8.49 -1.92 16.33
C ALA A 16 7.85 -1.40 15.02
N GLN A 17 7.48 -0.12 14.92
CA GLN A 17 6.73 0.40 13.76
C GLN A 17 7.53 1.29 12.80
N ALA A 18 8.78 1.63 13.12
CA ALA A 18 9.53 2.66 12.38
C ALA A 18 10.15 2.18 11.05
N THR A 19 10.37 0.87 10.85
CA THR A 19 11.18 0.35 9.73
C THR A 19 10.43 0.24 8.40
N ASP A 20 9.10 0.11 8.42
CA ASP A 20 8.29 -0.17 7.22
C ASP A 20 8.07 1.05 6.31
N THR A 21 8.39 2.26 6.78
CA THR A 21 8.17 3.51 6.02
C THR A 21 9.37 3.94 5.19
N LEU A 22 10.56 3.33 5.38
CA LEU A 22 11.79 3.73 4.70
C LEU A 22 11.66 3.71 3.18
N HIS A 23 11.02 2.66 2.64
CA HIS A 23 10.75 2.55 1.20
C HIS A 23 9.79 3.63 0.68
N CYS A 24 8.87 4.14 1.51
CA CYS A 24 7.99 5.24 1.10
C CYS A 24 8.78 6.55 0.91
N TYR A 25 9.86 6.77 1.67
CA TYR A 25 10.67 7.98 1.55
C TYR A 25 11.58 7.99 0.33
N SER A 26 11.89 6.83 -0.27
CA SER A 26 12.61 6.74 -1.54
C SER A 26 11.75 7.01 -2.78
N ILE A 27 10.42 7.07 -2.62
CA ILE A 27 9.48 7.36 -3.72
C ILE A 27 9.60 8.85 -4.10
N LYS A 28 9.82 9.11 -5.39
CA LYS A 28 9.98 10.46 -5.94
C LYS A 28 8.64 11.12 -6.26
N ASP A 29 7.71 10.37 -6.83
CA ASP A 29 6.37 10.85 -7.11
C ASP A 29 5.59 11.16 -5.81
N ALA A 30 5.08 12.38 -5.70
CA ALA A 30 4.46 12.86 -4.48
C ALA A 30 3.17 12.09 -4.14
N ASP A 31 2.39 11.73 -5.16
CA ASP A 31 1.13 11.03 -5.00
C ASP A 31 1.34 9.57 -4.58
N ALA A 32 2.32 8.88 -5.19
CA ALA A 32 2.75 7.54 -4.82
C ALA A 32 3.34 7.50 -3.41
N LYS A 33 4.12 8.52 -3.03
CA LYS A 33 4.67 8.66 -1.69
C LYS A 33 3.56 8.83 -0.65
N ASN A 34 2.61 9.72 -0.91
CA ASN A 34 1.46 9.94 -0.02
C ASN A 34 0.59 8.68 0.11
N ASN A 35 0.35 7.97 -0.98
CA ASN A 35 -0.34 6.67 -0.95
C ASN A 35 0.40 5.64 -0.10
N CYS A 36 1.71 5.52 -0.26
CA CYS A 36 2.55 4.62 0.54
C CYS A 36 2.48 4.96 2.03
N LEU A 37 2.69 6.23 2.39
CA LEU A 37 2.65 6.70 3.77
C LEU A 37 1.28 6.49 4.41
N ALA A 38 0.18 6.81 3.72
CA ALA A 38 -1.17 6.58 4.19
C ALA A 38 -1.42 5.11 4.54
N ARG A 39 -1.09 4.21 3.61
CA ARG A 39 -1.29 2.76 3.80
C ARG A 39 -0.42 2.20 4.92
N LYS A 40 0.81 2.72 5.10
CA LYS A 40 1.71 2.31 6.17
C LYS A 40 1.31 2.78 7.55
N ARG A 41 0.79 3.99 7.64
CA ARG A 41 0.31 4.57 8.91
C ARG A 41 -1.12 4.15 9.23
N GLY A 42 -1.88 3.67 8.24
CA GLY A 42 -3.31 3.44 8.39
C GLY A 42 -4.10 4.74 8.53
N GLU A 43 -3.55 5.85 8.03
CA GLU A 43 -4.12 7.19 8.16
C GLU A 43 -4.66 7.66 6.82
N SER A 44 -5.87 8.22 6.81
CA SER A 44 -6.49 8.71 5.57
C SER A 44 -6.02 10.11 5.18
N LEU A 45 -5.44 10.87 6.11
CA LEU A 45 -5.02 12.26 5.88
C LEU A 45 -4.05 12.40 4.69
N PRO A 46 -2.99 11.57 4.52
CA PRO A 46 -2.12 11.68 3.37
C PRO A 46 -2.81 11.36 2.04
N CYS A 47 -3.88 10.54 2.02
CA CYS A 47 -4.66 10.30 0.80
C CYS A 47 -5.29 11.59 0.27
N TYR A 48 -5.63 12.56 1.12
CA TYR A 48 -6.21 13.83 0.69
C TYR A 48 -5.20 14.79 0.04
N ALA A 49 -3.90 14.54 0.21
CA ALA A 49 -2.83 15.28 -0.47
C ALA A 49 -2.52 14.74 -1.88
N ILE A 50 -3.09 13.59 -2.25
CA ILE A 50 -2.94 12.98 -3.58
C ILE A 50 -3.75 13.78 -4.61
N LYS A 51 -3.09 14.22 -5.70
CA LYS A 51 -3.71 15.03 -6.75
C LYS A 51 -4.42 14.18 -7.80
N ASP A 52 -3.86 13.03 -8.15
CA ASP A 52 -4.50 12.09 -9.06
C ASP A 52 -5.77 11.48 -8.41
N PRO A 53 -6.96 11.64 -9.02
CA PRO A 53 -8.21 11.21 -8.40
C PRO A 53 -8.33 9.70 -8.28
N ASP A 54 -7.76 8.93 -9.21
CA ASP A 54 -7.82 7.47 -9.23
C ASP A 54 -6.92 6.88 -8.15
N GLN A 55 -5.72 7.42 -7.99
CA GLN A 55 -4.78 7.07 -6.93
C GLN A 55 -5.29 7.49 -5.55
N LYS A 56 -5.94 8.65 -5.45
CA LYS A 56 -6.62 9.09 -4.22
C LYS A 56 -7.72 8.13 -3.80
N ASN A 57 -8.58 7.75 -4.74
CA ASN A 57 -9.65 6.79 -4.49
C ASN A 57 -9.09 5.41 -4.10
N SER A 58 -8.03 4.95 -4.76
CA SER A 58 -7.33 3.71 -4.40
C SER A 58 -6.75 3.76 -2.97
N CYS A 59 -6.13 4.89 -2.61
CA CYS A 59 -5.59 5.12 -1.26
C CYS A 59 -6.69 5.08 -0.19
N LEU A 60 -7.78 5.81 -0.41
CA LEU A 60 -8.92 5.84 0.50
C LEU A 60 -9.57 4.46 0.66
N ALA A 61 -9.74 3.73 -0.44
CA ALA A 61 -10.24 2.35 -0.41
C ALA A 61 -9.38 1.45 0.49
N ALA A 62 -8.06 1.51 0.29
CA ALA A 62 -7.12 0.67 1.03
C ALA A 62 -7.06 1.00 2.53
N VAL A 63 -7.03 2.29 2.88
CA VAL A 63 -6.94 2.73 4.28
C VAL A 63 -8.26 2.48 5.03
N ARG A 64 -9.40 2.76 4.41
CA ARG A 64 -10.73 2.55 5.02
C ARG A 64 -11.21 1.11 4.97
N LYS A 65 -10.58 0.29 4.12
CA LYS A 65 -11.00 -1.09 3.83
C LYS A 65 -12.42 -1.17 3.24
N GLU A 66 -12.75 -0.22 2.36
CA GLU A 66 -14.07 -0.08 1.73
C GLU A 66 -13.94 -0.07 0.20
N ASP A 67 -14.78 -0.83 -0.50
CA ASP A 67 -14.66 -1.01 -1.95
C ASP A 67 -15.36 0.09 -2.78
N LEU A 68 -16.24 0.89 -2.15
CA LEU A 68 -16.94 2.01 -2.80
C LEU A 68 -15.96 2.96 -3.51
N ASN A 69 -14.83 3.29 -2.88
CA ASN A 69 -13.82 4.16 -3.51
C ASN A 69 -13.16 3.47 -4.73
N CYS A 70 -12.99 2.15 -4.73
CA CYS A 70 -12.48 1.45 -5.92
C CYS A 70 -13.44 1.57 -7.11
N TYR A 71 -14.76 1.64 -6.89
CA TYR A 71 -15.73 1.78 -7.98
C TYR A 71 -15.70 3.17 -8.64
N ALA A 72 -15.24 4.20 -7.92
CA ALA A 72 -15.07 5.57 -8.41
C ALA A 72 -13.81 5.79 -9.27
N ILE A 73 -12.90 4.80 -9.32
CA ILE A 73 -11.69 4.84 -10.15
C ILE A 73 -12.08 4.70 -11.64
N LYS A 74 -11.57 5.60 -12.48
CA LYS A 74 -11.85 5.64 -13.93
C LYS A 74 -10.91 4.74 -14.73
N ASP A 75 -9.62 4.77 -14.42
CA ASP A 75 -8.64 3.88 -15.02
C ASP A 75 -8.94 2.41 -14.68
N GLN A 76 -9.06 1.58 -15.71
CA GLN A 76 -9.52 0.20 -15.55
C GLN A 76 -8.51 -0.68 -14.84
N ASP A 77 -7.21 -0.44 -15.05
CA ASP A 77 -6.16 -1.23 -14.45
C ASP A 77 -5.97 -0.85 -12.97
N ALA A 78 -6.01 0.43 -12.63
CA ALA A 78 -6.04 0.92 -11.26
C ALA A 78 -7.29 0.42 -10.51
N LYS A 79 -8.46 0.40 -11.16
CA LYS A 79 -9.70 -0.14 -10.58
C LYS A 79 -9.58 -1.63 -10.27
N ARG A 80 -9.08 -2.43 -11.22
CA ARG A 80 -8.84 -3.87 -11.02
C ARG A 80 -7.82 -4.13 -9.91
N LEU A 81 -6.74 -3.34 -9.88
CA LEU A 81 -5.74 -3.42 -8.82
C LEU A 81 -6.35 -3.15 -7.46
N CYS A 82 -7.16 -2.09 -7.33
CA CYS A 82 -7.85 -1.71 -6.11
C CYS A 82 -8.78 -2.85 -5.63
N LEU A 83 -9.67 -3.33 -6.50
CA LEU A 83 -10.64 -4.38 -6.18
C LEU A 83 -9.94 -5.69 -5.83
N GLY A 84 -8.95 -6.13 -6.63
CA GLY A 84 -8.22 -7.37 -6.37
C GLY A 84 -7.47 -7.32 -5.05
N SER A 85 -6.75 -6.23 -4.79
CA SER A 85 -6.00 -6.05 -3.54
C SER A 85 -6.92 -6.01 -2.32
N LEU A 86 -8.05 -5.31 -2.40
CA LEU A 86 -8.97 -5.14 -1.27
C LEU A 86 -9.78 -6.41 -0.98
N LYS A 87 -10.28 -7.08 -2.02
CA LYS A 87 -11.07 -8.32 -1.89
C LYS A 87 -10.21 -9.57 -1.75
N GLN A 88 -8.87 -9.43 -1.85
CA GLN A 88 -7.93 -10.55 -1.83
C GLN A 88 -8.25 -11.58 -2.92
N ASP A 89 -8.65 -11.09 -4.09
CA ASP A 89 -9.00 -11.88 -5.27
C ASP A 89 -7.97 -11.62 -6.38
N SER A 90 -7.38 -12.70 -6.90
CA SER A 90 -6.37 -12.61 -7.95
C SER A 90 -6.96 -12.48 -9.35
N MET A 91 -8.24 -12.81 -9.55
CA MET A 91 -8.87 -12.77 -10.88
C MET A 91 -8.79 -11.38 -11.54
N PRO A 92 -9.11 -10.27 -10.85
CA PRO A 92 -8.93 -8.92 -11.41
C PRO A 92 -7.48 -8.61 -11.82
N CYS A 93 -6.49 -9.13 -11.07
CA CYS A 93 -5.07 -8.87 -11.33
C CYS A 93 -4.63 -9.42 -12.70
N TYR A 94 -5.16 -10.57 -13.13
CA TYR A 94 -4.77 -11.16 -14.42
C TYR A 94 -5.28 -10.36 -15.63
N ALA A 95 -6.36 -9.59 -15.45
CA ALA A 95 -6.94 -8.71 -16.47
C ALA A 95 -6.27 -7.33 -16.56
N ILE A 96 -5.34 -6.99 -15.65
CA ILE A 96 -4.55 -5.76 -15.70
C ILE A 96 -3.59 -5.82 -16.90
N ARG A 97 -3.60 -4.77 -17.74
CA ARG A 97 -2.76 -4.69 -18.95
C ARG A 97 -1.38 -4.12 -18.64
N ASN A 98 -1.30 -3.12 -17.77
CA ASN A 98 -0.03 -2.57 -17.33
C ASN A 98 0.76 -3.64 -16.52
N PRO A 99 1.97 -4.03 -16.97
CA PRO A 99 2.70 -5.13 -16.34
C PRO A 99 3.11 -4.82 -14.90
N ASP A 100 3.50 -3.59 -14.60
CA ASP A 100 3.96 -3.17 -13.28
C ASP A 100 2.80 -3.16 -12.26
N GLN A 101 1.64 -2.62 -12.66
CA GLN A 101 0.42 -2.67 -11.86
C GLN A 101 -0.07 -4.11 -11.64
N LYS A 102 0.07 -4.98 -12.65
CA LYS A 102 -0.25 -6.41 -12.52
C LYS A 102 0.61 -7.08 -11.46
N GLN A 103 1.92 -6.86 -11.48
CA GLN A 103 2.82 -7.42 -10.48
C GLN A 103 2.51 -6.88 -9.08
N LEU A 104 2.22 -5.58 -8.94
CA LEU A 104 1.81 -5.00 -7.67
C LEU A 104 0.52 -5.63 -7.12
N CYS A 105 -0.49 -5.85 -7.98
CA CYS A 105 -1.73 -6.51 -7.60
C CYS A 105 -1.48 -7.94 -7.11
N LEU A 106 -0.68 -8.72 -7.86
CA LEU A 106 -0.33 -10.09 -7.49
C LEU A 106 0.45 -10.15 -6.16
N ALA A 107 1.41 -9.25 -5.94
CA ALA A 107 2.14 -9.15 -4.67
C ALA A 107 1.19 -8.96 -3.48
N ARG A 108 0.24 -8.03 -3.60
CA ARG A 108 -0.71 -7.69 -2.53
C ARG A 108 -1.72 -8.80 -2.23
N VAL A 109 -2.17 -9.52 -3.25
CA VAL A 109 -3.13 -10.63 -3.09
C VAL A 109 -2.43 -11.87 -2.51
N ARG A 110 -1.24 -12.20 -3.02
CA ARG A 110 -0.47 -13.37 -2.56
C ARG A 110 0.18 -13.14 -1.19
N GLY A 111 0.45 -11.88 -0.85
CA GLY A 111 1.17 -11.52 0.37
C GLY A 111 2.66 -11.83 0.29
N ASP A 112 3.22 -11.95 -0.91
CA ASP A 112 4.65 -12.22 -1.12
C ASP A 112 5.30 -11.08 -1.93
N ARG A 113 6.61 -10.87 -1.72
CA ARG A 113 7.36 -9.76 -2.34
C ARG A 113 7.99 -10.14 -3.68
N LEU A 114 7.90 -11.38 -4.14
CA LEU A 114 8.59 -11.82 -5.36
C LEU A 114 8.13 -11.04 -6.60
N PRO A 115 6.82 -10.80 -6.85
CA PRO A 115 6.35 -9.99 -7.97
C PRO A 115 6.91 -8.56 -7.96
N CYS A 116 7.17 -7.98 -6.79
CA CYS A 116 7.70 -6.61 -6.69
C CYS A 116 9.04 -6.45 -7.42
N TYR A 117 9.86 -7.50 -7.50
CA TYR A 117 11.15 -7.42 -8.19
C TYR A 117 11.03 -7.32 -9.72
N ALA A 118 9.91 -7.75 -10.28
CA ALA A 118 9.60 -7.67 -11.70
C ALA A 118 9.03 -6.30 -12.13
N ILE A 119 8.67 -5.43 -11.18
CA ILE A 119 8.22 -4.06 -11.44
C ILE A 119 9.40 -3.22 -11.95
N LYS A 120 9.19 -2.52 -13.06
CA LYS A 120 10.20 -1.64 -13.69
C LYS A 120 10.13 -0.21 -13.18
N ASP A 121 8.93 0.31 -12.95
CA ASP A 121 8.74 1.61 -12.33
C ASP A 121 9.32 1.65 -10.91
N ALA A 122 10.28 2.56 -10.67
CA ALA A 122 11.04 2.58 -9.42
C ALA A 122 10.17 2.96 -8.21
N ASP A 123 9.21 3.86 -8.40
CA ASP A 123 8.34 4.36 -7.34
C ASP A 123 7.27 3.31 -6.97
N LEU A 124 6.68 2.66 -7.97
CA LEU A 124 5.75 1.55 -7.78
C LEU A 124 6.44 0.33 -7.17
N LYS A 125 7.69 0.06 -7.56
CA LYS A 125 8.51 -0.99 -6.94
C LYS A 125 8.78 -0.70 -5.47
N ALA A 126 9.19 0.54 -5.15
CA ALA A 126 9.38 0.97 -3.77
C ALA A 126 8.08 0.86 -2.96
N GLN A 127 6.94 1.24 -3.54
CA GLN A 127 5.64 1.04 -2.93
C GLN A 127 5.34 -0.46 -2.67
N CYS A 128 5.58 -1.32 -3.65
CA CYS A 128 5.35 -2.77 -3.53
C CYS A 128 6.24 -3.38 -2.43
N LEU A 129 7.53 -3.05 -2.41
CA LEU A 129 8.48 -3.53 -1.40
C LEU A 129 8.17 -2.99 -0.01
N SER A 130 7.54 -1.82 0.08
CA SER A 130 7.03 -1.32 1.35
C SER A 130 5.97 -2.27 1.90
N ASP A 131 5.04 -2.81 1.08
CA ASP A 131 3.92 -3.63 1.55
C ASP A 131 4.38 -4.81 2.44
N ARG A 132 3.60 -5.11 3.48
CA ARG A 132 3.91 -6.21 4.40
C ARG A 132 3.71 -7.53 3.67
N ALA A 133 4.72 -8.39 3.68
CA ALA A 133 4.52 -9.80 3.36
C ALA A 133 3.66 -10.43 4.48
N LYS A 134 2.75 -11.33 4.10
CA LYS A 134 1.97 -12.12 5.07
C LYS A 134 2.83 -13.22 5.69
#